data_AF-A0A2N2MN72-F1
#
_entry.id   AF-A0A2N2MN72-F1
#
_cell.length_a   1.000
_cell.length_b   1.000
_cell.length_c   1.000
_cell.angle_alpha   90.00
_cell.angle_beta   90.00
_cell.angle_gamma   90.00
#
_symmetry.space_group_name_H-M   'P 1'
#
loop_
_entity.id
_entity.type
_entity.pdbx_description
1 polymer ?
#
loop_
_entity_poly.entity_id
_entity_poly.type
_entity_poly.pdbx_seq_one_letter_code
_entity_poly.pdbx_strand_id
1 'polypeptide(L)'
;MIRFLQFILLGLLTAAIGEWQFSVFLRNDLDNFIGSVVFNTLYLTGVYLVTRFLLTTLRNRPRFILFYSGLVGLSGLMVEWFLIGNSPWGNPDANQLGQFAYWACMALVPLMFLMEKRHLQTFIIRYALAYIALALLGQFAIPSPDWRFAFHIYAVILGYLGLMIGILWKYLQPGSKT
;
A
#
# COMPACT_ATOMS: atom_id res chain seq x y z
N MET A 1 -18.28 -13.86 -1.39
CA MET A 1 -18.00 -13.17 -2.66
C MET A 1 -17.82 -11.66 -2.47
N ILE A 2 -18.78 -10.93 -1.90
CA ILE A 2 -18.69 -9.46 -1.72
C ILE A 2 -17.43 -9.03 -0.96
N ARG A 3 -17.13 -9.63 0.19
CA ARG A 3 -15.91 -9.33 0.98
C ARG A 3 -14.61 -9.60 0.24
N PHE A 4 -14.58 -10.59 -0.65
CA PHE A 4 -13.41 -10.91 -1.48
C PHE A 4 -13.18 -9.82 -2.53
N LEU A 5 -14.22 -9.49 -3.28
CA LEU A 5 -14.15 -8.43 -4.29
C LEU A 5 -13.81 -7.08 -3.66
N GLN A 6 -14.40 -6.75 -2.52
CA GLN A 6 -14.07 -5.53 -1.78
C GLN A 6 -12.59 -5.49 -1.37
N PHE A 7 -12.04 -6.62 -0.90
CA PHE A 7 -10.64 -6.71 -0.52
C PHE A 7 -9.72 -6.44 -1.71
N ILE A 8 -9.99 -7.09 -2.85
CA ILE A 8 -9.22 -6.89 -4.08
C ILE A 8 -9.34 -5.44 -4.55
N LEU A 9 -10.55 -4.91 -4.67
CA LEU A 9 -10.77 -3.54 -5.17
C LEU A 9 -10.07 -2.49 -4.30
N LEU A 10 -10.19 -2.59 -2.98
CA LEU A 10 -9.52 -1.65 -2.08
C LEU A 10 -8.00 -1.80 -2.10
N GLY A 11 -7.48 -3.03 -2.22
CA GLY A 11 -6.06 -3.27 -2.39
C GLY A 11 -5.54 -2.69 -3.71
N LEU A 12 -6.26 -2.91 -4.82
CA LEU A 12 -5.92 -2.36 -6.13
C LEU A 12 -6.00 -0.84 -6.17
N LEU A 13 -7.03 -0.24 -5.56
CA LEU A 13 -7.11 1.22 -5.44
C LEU A 13 -5.93 1.76 -4.62
N THR A 14 -5.53 1.05 -3.57
CA THR A 14 -4.36 1.42 -2.77
C THR A 14 -3.08 1.30 -3.58
N ALA A 15 -2.90 0.24 -4.37
CA ALA A 15 -1.75 0.04 -5.24
C ALA A 15 -1.67 1.09 -6.36
N ALA A 16 -2.82 1.34 -7.01
CA ALA A 16 -2.94 2.17 -8.20
C ALA A 16 -2.42 3.59 -7.97
N ILE A 17 -2.54 4.14 -6.76
CA ILE A 17 -2.05 5.51 -6.49
C ILE A 17 -0.51 5.59 -6.63
N GLY A 18 0.21 4.59 -6.13
CA GLY A 18 1.67 4.51 -6.25
C GLY A 18 2.10 4.15 -7.67
N GLU A 19 1.46 3.13 -8.24
CA GLU A 19 1.72 2.65 -9.60
C GLU A 19 1.46 3.74 -10.65
N TRP A 20 0.41 4.54 -10.48
CA TRP A 20 0.11 5.63 -11.39
C TRP A 20 1.20 6.70 -11.37
N GLN A 21 1.71 7.05 -10.18
CA GLN A 21 2.83 8.00 -10.10
C GLN A 21 4.08 7.42 -10.76
N PHE A 22 4.46 6.17 -10.45
CA PHE A 22 5.68 5.58 -10.99
C PHE A 22 5.62 5.25 -12.49
N SER A 23 4.53 4.66 -12.95
CA SER A 23 4.40 4.20 -14.33
C SER A 23 3.90 5.31 -15.24
N VAL A 24 2.89 6.08 -14.83
CA VAL A 24 2.30 7.11 -15.69
C VAL A 24 3.01 8.46 -15.53
N PHE A 25 3.10 9.02 -14.32
CA PHE A 25 3.67 10.36 -14.17
C PHE A 25 5.17 10.41 -14.42
N LEU A 26 5.92 9.41 -13.96
CA LEU A 26 7.38 9.41 -14.10
C LEU A 26 7.87 8.83 -15.43
N ARG A 27 7.17 7.82 -15.97
CA ARG A 27 7.67 7.03 -17.12
C ARG A 27 6.77 7.10 -18.36
N ASN A 28 5.58 7.68 -18.24
CA ASN A 28 4.58 7.73 -19.32
C ASN A 28 4.30 6.34 -19.94
N ASP A 29 4.27 5.31 -19.09
CA ASP A 29 4.14 3.91 -19.45
C ASP A 29 2.83 3.35 -18.88
N LEU A 30 1.77 3.45 -19.69
CA LEU A 30 0.45 2.96 -19.32
C LEU A 30 0.38 1.44 -19.34
N ASP A 31 1.14 0.79 -20.21
CA ASP A 31 1.15 -0.67 -20.35
C ASP A 31 1.72 -1.31 -19.07
N ASN A 32 2.78 -0.75 -18.51
CA ASN A 32 3.32 -1.18 -17.23
C ASN A 32 2.32 -0.97 -16.09
N PHE A 33 1.57 0.15 -16.07
CA PHE A 33 0.49 0.35 -15.09
C PHE A 33 -0.60 -0.72 -15.20
N ILE A 34 -1.05 -1.05 -16.42
CA ILE A 34 -2.06 -2.09 -16.64
C ILE A 34 -1.51 -3.46 -16.21
N GLY A 35 -0.27 -3.77 -16.58
CA GLY A 35 0.43 -4.99 -16.19
C GLY A 35 0.51 -5.13 -14.66
N SER A 36 0.84 -4.05 -13.95
CA SER A 36 0.92 -4.08 -12.48
C SER A 36 -0.45 -4.27 -11.83
N VAL A 37 -1.54 -3.72 -12.39
CA VAL A 37 -2.91 -4.00 -11.91
C VAL A 37 -3.26 -5.48 -12.02
N VAL A 38 -2.92 -6.13 -13.14
CA VAL A 38 -3.16 -7.58 -13.33
C VAL A 38 -2.35 -8.40 -12.32
N PHE A 39 -1.05 -8.09 -12.19
CA PHE A 39 -0.18 -8.77 -11.23
C PHE A 39 -0.67 -8.60 -9.78
N ASN A 40 -1.00 -7.37 -9.39
CA ASN A 40 -1.49 -7.05 -8.05
C ASN A 40 -2.84 -7.74 -7.75
N THR A 41 -3.68 -7.98 -8.77
CA THR A 41 -4.92 -8.74 -8.60
C THR A 41 -4.64 -10.20 -8.21
N LEU A 42 -3.69 -10.85 -8.87
CA LEU A 42 -3.28 -12.21 -8.56
C LEU A 42 -2.64 -12.28 -7.16
N TYR A 43 -1.75 -11.34 -6.86
CA TYR A 43 -1.13 -11.23 -5.54
C TYR A 43 -2.18 -11.05 -4.43
N LEU A 44 -3.11 -10.10 -4.59
CA LEU A 44 -4.17 -9.83 -3.62
C LEU A 44 -5.12 -11.00 -3.42
N THR A 45 -5.32 -11.83 -4.44
CA THR A 45 -6.08 -13.08 -4.30
C THR A 45 -5.39 -14.02 -3.31
N GLY A 46 -4.08 -14.23 -3.43
CA GLY A 46 -3.31 -15.01 -2.47
C GLY A 46 -3.31 -14.40 -1.06
N VAL A 47 -3.08 -13.08 -0.98
CA VAL A 47 -3.11 -12.35 0.30
C VAL A 47 -4.47 -12.46 0.98
N TYR A 48 -5.59 -12.41 0.25
CA TYR A 48 -6.92 -12.57 0.83
C TYR A 48 -7.09 -13.94 1.51
N LEU A 49 -6.61 -15.02 0.88
CA LEU A 49 -6.69 -16.36 1.46
C LEU A 49 -5.91 -16.45 2.77
N VAL A 50 -4.68 -15.93 2.78
CA VAL A 50 -3.85 -15.84 3.98
C VAL A 50 -4.53 -14.98 5.04
N THR A 51 -5.08 -13.83 4.66
CA THR A 51 -5.79 -12.92 5.56
C THR A 51 -6.97 -13.60 6.24
N ARG A 52 -7.77 -14.35 5.47
CA ARG A 52 -8.91 -15.09 6.01
C ARG A 52 -8.47 -16.11 7.04
N PHE A 53 -7.41 -16.87 6.76
CA PHE A 53 -6.83 -17.84 7.68
C PHE A 53 -6.28 -17.18 8.95
N LEU A 54 -5.57 -16.06 8.81
CA LEU A 54 -5.03 -15.34 9.96
C LEU A 54 -6.13 -14.72 10.82
N LEU A 55 -7.21 -14.24 10.21
CA LEU A 55 -8.38 -13.74 10.94
C LEU A 55 -9.12 -14.85 11.71
N THR A 56 -9.12 -16.09 11.23
CA THR A 56 -9.71 -17.20 12.00
C THR A 56 -8.86 -17.57 13.22
N THR A 57 -7.54 -17.41 13.13
CA THR A 57 -6.61 -17.94 14.14
C THR A 57 -6.10 -16.88 15.13
N LEU A 58 -5.87 -15.64 14.66
CA LEU A 58 -5.09 -14.62 15.38
C LEU A 58 -5.83 -13.29 15.61
N ARG A 59 -7.08 -13.14 15.16
CA ARG A 59 -7.81 -11.86 15.19
C ARG A 59 -7.81 -11.16 16.54
N ASN A 60 -7.91 -11.91 17.64
CA ASN A 60 -7.99 -11.35 19.00
C ASN A 60 -6.62 -11.11 19.66
N ARG A 61 -5.51 -11.33 18.94
CA ARG A 61 -4.17 -11.12 19.49
C ARG A 61 -3.84 -9.62 19.50
N PRO A 62 -3.26 -9.09 20.59
CA PRO A 62 -3.01 -7.65 20.76
C PRO A 62 -2.05 -7.08 19.72
N ARG A 63 -1.19 -7.92 19.12
CA ARG A 63 -0.21 -7.54 18.10
C ARG A 63 -0.55 -8.07 16.70
N PHE A 64 -1.79 -8.50 16.47
CA PHE A 64 -2.21 -9.09 15.20
C PHE A 64 -1.88 -8.19 14.00
N ILE A 65 -2.21 -6.89 14.08
CA ILE A 65 -1.97 -5.97 12.97
C ILE A 65 -0.47 -5.76 12.73
N LEU A 66 0.35 -5.63 13.77
CA LEU A 66 1.80 -5.51 13.62
C LEU A 66 2.39 -6.73 12.93
N PHE A 67 1.99 -7.93 13.37
CA PHE A 67 2.40 -9.18 12.74
C PHE A 67 1.94 -9.26 11.28
N TYR A 68 0.68 -8.92 11.01
CA TYR A 68 0.12 -8.92 9.67
C TYR A 68 0.87 -7.96 8.75
N SER A 69 1.10 -6.71 9.17
CA SER A 69 1.89 -5.72 8.42
C SER A 69 3.29 -6.21 8.11
N GLY A 70 3.96 -6.81 9.11
CA GLY A 70 5.29 -7.41 8.93
C GLY A 70 5.26 -8.53 7.90
N LEU A 71 4.31 -9.45 8.02
CA LEU A 71 4.17 -10.58 7.11
C LEU A 71 3.94 -10.13 5.66
N VAL A 72 2.95 -9.27 5.41
CA VAL A 72 2.63 -8.84 4.04
C VAL A 72 3.70 -7.91 3.46
N GLY A 73 4.30 -7.03 4.27
CA GLY A 73 5.39 -6.17 3.83
C GLY A 73 6.65 -6.95 3.48
N LEU A 74 7.06 -7.92 4.31
CA LEU A 74 8.20 -8.79 4.00
C LEU A 74 7.92 -9.70 2.80
N SER A 75 6.70 -10.25 2.69
CA SER A 75 6.31 -11.06 1.54
C SER A 75 6.35 -10.24 0.25
N GLY A 76 5.93 -8.97 0.31
CA GLY A 76 6.07 -8.02 -0.79
C GLY A 76 7.53 -7.73 -1.16
N LEU A 77 8.41 -7.54 -0.17
CA LEU A 77 9.84 -7.42 -0.43
C LEU A 77 10.42 -8.67 -1.10
N MET A 78 9.97 -9.87 -0.74
CA MET A 78 10.39 -11.09 -1.45
C MET A 78 9.95 -11.05 -2.93
N VAL A 79 8.75 -10.56 -3.23
CA VAL A 79 8.30 -10.34 -4.62
C VAL A 79 9.22 -9.34 -5.33
N GLU A 80 9.53 -8.21 -4.69
CA GLU A 80 10.46 -7.22 -5.23
C GLU A 80 11.83 -7.81 -5.51
N TRP A 81 12.37 -8.60 -4.60
CA TRP A 81 13.74 -9.10 -4.68
C TRP A 81 13.90 -10.23 -5.69
N PHE A 82 12.93 -11.16 -5.74
CA PHE A 82 13.08 -12.39 -6.51
C PHE A 82 12.32 -12.38 -7.84
N LEU A 83 11.24 -11.60 -7.95
CA LEU A 83 10.43 -11.54 -9.18
C LEU A 83 10.67 -10.26 -9.98
N ILE A 84 10.83 -9.12 -9.29
CA ILE A 84 10.99 -7.81 -9.95
C ILE A 84 12.47 -7.44 -10.13
N GLY A 85 13.34 -7.84 -9.20
CA GLY A 85 14.78 -7.57 -9.25
C GLY A 85 15.23 -6.32 -8.47
N ASN A 86 14.40 -5.80 -7.56
CA ASN A 86 14.70 -4.63 -6.72
C ASN A 86 15.37 -4.98 -5.38
N SER A 87 16.19 -6.04 -5.35
CA SER A 87 16.88 -6.45 -4.13
C SER A 87 17.97 -5.44 -3.72
N PRO A 88 18.29 -5.30 -2.42
CA PRO A 88 19.34 -4.38 -1.97
C PRO A 88 20.72 -4.66 -2.58
N TRP A 89 20.99 -5.91 -2.97
CA TRP A 89 22.24 -6.33 -3.59
C TRP A 89 22.22 -6.24 -5.12
N GLY A 90 21.04 -6.23 -5.75
CA GLY A 90 20.89 -6.10 -7.21
C GLY A 90 20.62 -4.66 -7.66
N ASN A 91 19.84 -3.91 -6.88
CA ASN A 91 19.47 -2.52 -7.10
C ASN A 91 19.53 -1.74 -5.77
N PRO A 92 20.71 -1.25 -5.35
CA PRO A 92 20.88 -0.53 -4.08
C PRO A 92 20.08 0.77 -3.98
N ASP A 93 19.72 1.37 -5.12
CA ASP A 93 18.94 2.61 -5.19
C ASP A 93 17.43 2.38 -4.93
N ALA A 94 16.97 1.12 -4.95
CA ALA A 94 15.58 0.79 -4.64
C ALA A 94 15.25 1.06 -3.17
N ASN A 95 14.20 1.85 -2.94
CA ASN A 95 13.79 2.22 -1.59
C ASN A 95 13.02 1.08 -0.90
N GLN A 96 13.75 0.28 -0.13
CA GLN A 96 13.21 -0.91 0.55
C GLN A 96 12.11 -0.58 1.57
N LEU A 97 12.22 0.56 2.27
CA LEU A 97 11.22 0.98 3.26
C LEU A 97 9.91 1.38 2.59
N GLY A 98 9.99 2.12 1.48
CA GLY A 98 8.84 2.52 0.66
C GLY A 98 8.16 1.31 0.05
N GLN A 99 8.92 0.37 -0.50
CA GLN A 99 8.38 -0.90 -1.03
C GLN A 99 7.70 -1.72 0.07
N PHE A 100 8.35 -1.92 1.21
CA PHE A 100 7.74 -2.60 2.36
C PHE A 100 6.40 -1.96 2.74
N ALA A 101 6.37 -0.63 2.87
CA ALA A 101 5.16 0.09 3.25
C ALA A 101 4.07 0.03 2.18
N TYR A 102 4.44 0.09 0.90
CA TYR A 102 3.54 -0.07 -0.25
C TYR A 102 2.84 -1.43 -0.21
N TRP A 103 3.61 -2.52 -0.15
CA TRP A 103 3.09 -3.89 -0.07
C TRP A 103 2.24 -4.10 1.20
N ALA A 104 2.71 -3.58 2.34
CA ALA A 104 1.95 -3.67 3.59
C ALA A 104 0.60 -2.93 3.49
N CYS A 105 0.58 -1.70 2.97
CA CYS A 105 -0.65 -0.91 2.83
C CYS A 105 -1.65 -1.53 1.86
N MET A 106 -1.16 -2.12 0.76
CA MET A 106 -1.99 -2.81 -0.23
C MET A 106 -2.88 -3.89 0.41
N ALA A 107 -2.39 -4.52 1.49
CA ALA A 107 -3.13 -5.52 2.24
C ALA A 107 -3.77 -5.00 3.54
N LEU A 108 -3.18 -3.99 4.19
CA LEU A 108 -3.69 -3.42 5.45
C LEU A 108 -4.95 -2.59 5.25
N VAL A 109 -4.99 -1.77 4.20
CA VAL A 109 -6.18 -0.98 3.87
C VAL A 109 -7.41 -1.89 3.74
N PRO A 110 -7.43 -2.89 2.84
CA PRO A 110 -8.61 -3.74 2.72
C PRO A 110 -8.90 -4.56 3.99
N LEU A 111 -7.88 -4.93 4.78
CA LEU A 111 -8.08 -5.57 6.09
C LEU A 111 -8.88 -4.67 7.06
N MET A 112 -8.60 -3.37 7.11
CA MET A 112 -9.35 -2.45 7.99
C MET A 112 -10.82 -2.34 7.60
N PHE A 113 -11.12 -2.49 6.31
CA PHE A 113 -12.50 -2.58 5.81
C PHE A 113 -13.16 -3.91 6.16
N LEU A 114 -12.44 -5.03 6.02
CA LEU A 114 -12.94 -6.34 6.44
C LEU A 114 -13.20 -6.45 7.95
N MET A 115 -12.38 -5.78 8.76
CA MET A 115 -12.55 -5.72 10.21
C MET A 115 -13.59 -4.69 10.67
N GLU A 116 -14.20 -3.97 9.72
CA GLU A 116 -15.27 -2.99 9.96
C GLU A 116 -14.87 -1.86 10.93
N LYS A 117 -13.59 -1.50 10.97
CA LYS A 117 -13.05 -0.44 11.85
C LYS A 117 -13.31 0.96 11.28
N ARG A 118 -14.53 1.48 11.49
CA ARG A 118 -15.02 2.76 10.92
C ARG A 118 -14.08 3.96 11.13
N HIS A 119 -13.47 4.09 12.30
CA HIS A 119 -12.54 5.18 12.58
C HIS A 119 -11.26 5.11 11.71
N LEU A 120 -10.75 3.90 11.45
CA LEU A 120 -9.60 3.68 10.56
C LEU A 120 -10.00 3.84 9.10
N GLN A 121 -11.18 3.36 8.71
CA GLN A 121 -11.70 3.56 7.34
C GLN A 121 -11.80 5.05 7.00
N THR A 122 -12.39 5.85 7.90
CA THR A 122 -12.49 7.31 7.74
C THR A 122 -11.10 7.95 7.65
N PHE A 123 -10.15 7.52 8.49
CA PHE A 123 -8.78 8.00 8.41
C PHE A 123 -8.13 7.68 7.08
N ILE A 124 -8.22 6.42 6.62
CA ILE A 124 -7.63 5.96 5.35
C ILE A 124 -8.20 6.76 4.18
N ILE A 125 -9.52 6.94 4.11
CA ILE A 125 -10.16 7.69 3.03
C ILE A 125 -9.68 9.14 3.02
N ARG A 126 -9.68 9.81 4.18
CA ARG A 126 -9.22 11.20 4.28
C ARG A 126 -7.73 11.34 3.92
N TYR A 127 -6.91 10.40 4.39
CA TYR A 127 -5.49 10.36 4.08
C TYR A 127 -5.27 10.18 2.58
N ALA A 128 -5.96 9.21 1.96
CA ALA A 128 -5.86 8.95 0.53
C ALA A 128 -6.29 10.15 -0.31
N LEU A 129 -7.41 10.81 0.03
CA LEU A 129 -7.87 12.00 -0.68
C LEU A 129 -6.88 13.15 -0.58
N ALA A 130 -6.38 13.44 0.62
CA ALA A 130 -5.37 14.48 0.82
C ALA A 130 -4.07 14.16 0.05
N TYR A 131 -3.63 12.89 0.11
CA TYR A 131 -2.46 12.43 -0.58
C TYR A 131 -2.58 12.53 -2.11
N ILE A 132 -3.70 12.07 -2.68
CA ILE A 132 -3.98 12.18 -4.13
C ILE A 132 -4.00 13.66 -4.55
N ALA A 133 -4.66 14.53 -3.77
CA ALA A 133 -4.69 15.96 -4.06
C ALA A 133 -3.27 16.55 -4.07
N LEU A 134 -2.43 16.21 -3.09
CA LEU A 134 -1.04 16.67 -3.05
C LEU A 134 -0.21 16.12 -4.21
N ALA A 135 -0.38 14.85 -4.57
CA ALA A 135 0.31 14.24 -5.71
C ALA A 135 -0.05 14.93 -7.03
N LEU A 136 -1.34 15.19 -7.26
CA LEU A 136 -1.81 15.93 -8.44
C LEU A 136 -1.31 17.37 -8.43
N LEU A 137 -1.38 18.06 -7.29
CA LEU A 137 -0.84 19.42 -7.17
C LEU A 137 0.65 19.46 -7.49
N GLY A 138 1.45 18.52 -6.99
CA GLY A 138 2.87 18.44 -7.32
C GLY A 138 3.13 18.19 -8.82
N GLN A 139 2.33 17.32 -9.45
CA GLN A 139 2.43 17.04 -10.89
C GLN A 139 2.22 18.30 -11.75
N PHE A 140 1.27 19.16 -11.37
CA PHE A 140 0.92 20.36 -12.15
C PHE A 140 1.66 21.63 -11.73
N ALA A 141 2.05 21.75 -10.46
CA ALA A 141 2.67 22.96 -9.91
C ALA A 141 4.20 22.98 -10.03
N ILE A 142 4.86 21.82 -10.19
CA ILE A 142 6.32 21.74 -10.28
C ILE A 142 6.74 21.76 -11.76
N PRO A 143 7.27 22.89 -12.28
CA PRO A 143 7.58 23.03 -13.70
C PRO A 143 8.79 22.18 -14.10
N SER A 144 9.80 22.08 -13.24
CA SER A 144 11.02 21.31 -13.53
C SER A 144 10.74 19.81 -13.52
N PRO A 145 11.06 19.08 -14.62
CA PRO A 145 10.89 17.63 -14.69
C PRO A 145 11.67 16.87 -13.61
N ASP A 146 12.91 17.27 -13.32
CA ASP A 146 13.77 16.60 -12.33
C ASP A 146 13.21 16.74 -10.91
N TRP A 147 12.74 17.94 -10.55
CA TRP A 147 12.11 18.17 -9.26
C TRP A 147 10.78 17.44 -9.13
N ARG A 148 10.01 17.33 -10.22
CA ARG A 148 8.76 16.57 -10.25
C ARG A 148 9.03 15.07 -10.10
N PHE A 149 10.10 14.58 -10.73
CA PHE A 149 10.57 13.21 -10.59
C PHE A 149 10.91 12.89 -9.13
N ALA A 150 11.77 13.70 -8.52
CA ALA A 150 12.13 13.57 -7.11
C ALA A 150 10.90 13.67 -6.19
N PHE A 151 10.00 14.62 -6.45
CA PHE A 151 8.78 14.81 -5.69
C PHE A 151 7.93 13.54 -5.64
N HIS A 152 7.64 12.91 -6.79
CA HIS A 152 6.80 11.72 -6.81
C HIS A 152 7.45 10.51 -6.14
N ILE A 153 8.78 10.34 -6.26
CA ILE A 153 9.50 9.29 -5.54
C ILE A 153 9.30 9.44 -4.02
N TYR A 154 9.60 10.62 -3.49
CA TYR A 154 9.46 10.87 -2.05
C TYR A 154 8.00 10.89 -1.61
N ALA A 155 7.08 11.38 -2.43
CA ALA A 155 5.66 11.36 -2.14
C ALA A 155 5.15 9.92 -1.99
N VAL A 156 5.57 8.98 -2.85
CA VAL A 156 5.20 7.57 -2.70
C VAL A 156 5.80 6.99 -1.42
N ILE A 157 7.11 7.14 -1.20
CA ILE A 157 7.78 6.59 -0.01
C ILE A 157 7.13 7.10 1.27
N LEU A 158 7.00 8.41 1.42
CA LEU A 158 6.45 9.06 2.62
C LEU A 158 4.93 8.84 2.73
N GLY A 159 4.21 8.78 1.61
CA GLY A 159 2.77 8.54 1.58
C GLY A 159 2.41 7.16 2.11
N TYR A 160 3.07 6.10 1.64
CA TYR A 160 2.79 4.75 2.13
C TYR A 160 3.34 4.50 3.53
N LEU A 161 4.54 5.03 3.86
CA LEU A 161 5.05 4.94 5.24
C LEU A 161 4.13 5.67 6.21
N GLY A 162 3.69 6.89 5.86
CA GLY A 162 2.78 7.70 6.68
C GLY A 162 1.42 7.03 6.85
N LEU A 163 0.85 6.45 5.79
CA LEU A 163 -0.39 5.69 5.87
C LEU A 163 -0.24 4.46 6.77
N MET A 164 0.82 3.68 6.58
CA MET A 164 1.10 2.48 7.39
C MET A 164 1.25 2.83 8.87
N ILE A 165 2.11 3.80 9.19
CA ILE A 165 2.33 4.26 10.57
C ILE A 165 1.04 4.82 11.15
N GLY A 166 0.27 5.59 10.38
CA GLY A 166 -1.01 6.15 10.81
C GLY A 166 -2.05 5.08 11.16
N ILE A 167 -2.15 4.02 10.34
CA ILE A 167 -3.02 2.86 10.62
C ILE A 167 -2.56 2.16 11.89
N LEU A 168 -1.27 1.83 12.00
CA LEU A 168 -0.70 1.13 13.16
C LEU A 168 -0.90 1.92 14.45
N TRP A 169 -0.58 3.21 14.43
CA TRP A 169 -0.72 4.11 15.56
C TRP A 169 -2.17 4.20 16.04
N LYS A 170 -3.10 4.48 15.13
CA LYS A 170 -4.53 4.60 15.48
C LYS A 170 -5.13 3.27 15.95
N TYR A 171 -4.67 2.14 15.41
CA TYR A 171 -5.15 0.83 15.85
C TYR A 171 -4.72 0.52 17.30
N LEU A 172 -3.48 0.86 17.67
CA LEU A 172 -2.90 0.61 18.99
C LEU A 172 -3.39 1.54 20.10
N GLN A 173 -4.12 2.61 19.76
CA GLN A 173 -4.63 3.53 20.78
C GLN A 173 -5.66 2.85 21.69
N PRO A 174 -5.57 3.04 23.03
CA PRO A 174 -6.44 2.38 24.02
C PRO A 174 -7.96 2.59 23.88
N GLY A 175 -8.41 3.51 23.00
CA GLY A 175 -9.81 3.81 22.73
C GLY A 175 -10.40 3.15 21.47
N SER A 176 -9.65 2.36 20.70
CA SER A 176 -10.12 1.76 19.43
C SER A 176 -11.11 0.58 19.58
N LYS A 177 -11.59 0.37 20.82
CA LYS A 177 -12.68 -0.54 21.18
C LYS A 177 -14.06 0.10 20.94
N THR A 178 -14.31 0.56 19.72
CA THR A 178 -15.68 0.77 19.22
C THR A 178 -15.74 0.32 17.77
#